data_AF-A0A2D5ZGP0-F1
#
_entry.id   AF-A0A2D5ZGP0-F1
#
_cell.length_a   1.000
_cell.length_b   1.000
_cell.length_c   1.000
_cell.angle_alpha   90.00
_cell.angle_beta   90.00
_cell.angle_gamma   90.00
#
_symmetry.space_group_name_H-M   'P 1'
#
loop_
_entity.id
_entity.type
_entity.pdbx_description
1 polymer ?
#
loop_
_entity_poly.entity_id
_entity_poly.type
_entity_poly.pdbx_seq_one_letter_code
_entity_poly.pdbx_strand_id
1 'polypeptide(L)'
;MPFLRRFIKIIIALFVVWHIVAVFVYSLYHVEGTPILEWMNSKRNYVRPYILITSQWQRWNLFSPDPLRRVIEMKFDRQVSDETWVNIYTLNEKTVGWWQRAPELKIMRRMEDENNEPLQERYVHDLCRTRGIPAGTRMRLRKRWFIIPKNEVTQSTAWWNAWEPDWREMELLQTTCPSIP
;
A
#
# COMPACT_ATOMS: atom_id res chain seq x y z
N MET A 1 41.40 21.64 -18.19
CA MET A 1 39.93 21.40 -18.18
C MET A 1 39.48 19.93 -18.31
N PRO A 2 40.12 19.02 -19.07
CA PRO A 2 39.60 17.64 -19.21
C PRO A 2 39.73 16.80 -17.93
N PHE A 3 40.76 17.06 -17.12
CA PHE A 3 40.96 16.42 -15.81
C PHE A 3 39.82 16.74 -14.84
N LEU A 4 39.48 18.03 -14.70
CA LEU A 4 38.36 18.47 -13.85
C LEU A 4 37.04 17.83 -14.26
N ARG A 5 36.77 17.73 -15.58
CA ARG A 5 35.57 17.08 -16.10
C ARG A 5 35.52 15.58 -15.79
N ARG A 6 36.65 14.87 -15.86
CA ARG A 6 36.73 13.44 -15.47
C ARG A 6 36.52 13.27 -13.96
N PHE A 7 37.13 14.13 -13.15
CA PHE A 7 36.97 14.11 -11.70
C PHE A 7 35.52 14.33 -11.28
N ILE A 8 34.85 15.33 -11.86
CA ILE A 8 33.42 15.60 -11.60
C ILE A 8 32.55 14.40 -11.98
N LYS A 9 32.80 13.75 -13.13
CA LYS A 9 32.06 12.55 -13.54
C LYS A 9 32.22 11.40 -12.53
N ILE A 10 33.42 11.19 -12.01
CA ILE A 10 33.69 10.17 -10.99
C ILE A 10 32.92 10.49 -9.70
N ILE A 11 32.96 11.75 -9.24
CA ILE A 11 32.21 12.18 -8.05
C ILE A 11 30.70 11.95 -8.23
N ILE A 12 30.14 12.34 -9.39
CA ILE A 12 28.72 12.14 -9.68
C ILE A 12 28.38 10.64 -9.67
N ALA A 13 29.21 9.80 -10.31
CA ALA A 13 29.00 8.35 -10.32
C ALA A 13 29.02 7.76 -8.90
N LEU A 14 30.02 8.14 -8.08
CA LEU A 14 30.12 7.73 -6.68
C LEU A 14 28.91 8.19 -5.86
N PHE A 15 28.45 9.42 -6.08
CA PHE A 15 27.25 9.95 -5.43
C PHE A 15 26.00 9.17 -5.81
N VAL A 16 25.80 8.86 -7.10
CA VAL A 16 24.63 8.10 -7.58
C VAL A 16 24.62 6.68 -6.99
N VAL A 17 25.76 5.99 -7.03
CA VAL A 17 25.89 4.64 -6.47
C VAL A 17 25.63 4.66 -4.96
N TRP A 18 26.24 5.61 -4.24
CA TRP A 18 26.00 5.79 -2.81
C TRP A 18 24.51 6.04 -2.50
N HIS A 19 23.86 6.93 -3.26
CA HIS A 19 22.46 7.27 -3.06
C HIS A 19 21.54 6.06 -3.27
N ILE A 20 21.74 5.29 -4.33
CA ILE A 20 20.98 4.07 -4.61
C ILE A 20 21.15 3.05 -3.47
N VAL A 21 22.39 2.82 -3.02
CA VAL A 21 22.68 1.91 -1.91
C VAL A 21 22.03 2.36 -0.61
N ALA A 22 22.12 3.65 -0.28
CA ALA A 22 21.53 4.21 0.93
C ALA A 22 20.00 4.11 0.92
N VAL A 23 19.35 4.36 -0.22
CA VAL A 23 17.89 4.19 -0.39
C VAL A 23 17.50 2.73 -0.25
N PHE A 24 18.24 1.82 -0.88
CA PHE A 24 17.99 0.37 -0.79
C PHE A 24 18.07 -0.11 0.65
N VAL A 25 19.18 0.16 1.34
CA VAL A 25 19.40 -0.22 2.74
C VAL A 25 18.33 0.38 3.67
N TYR A 26 17.94 1.64 3.44
CA TYR A 26 16.90 2.28 4.26
C TYR A 26 15.50 1.65 4.08
N SER A 27 15.22 1.13 2.87
CA SER A 27 13.95 0.52 2.50
C SER A 27 13.80 -0.93 2.99
N LEU A 28 14.88 -1.57 3.44
CA LEU A 28 14.81 -2.88 4.09
C LEU A 28 14.15 -2.73 5.46
N TYR A 29 12.94 -3.26 5.60
CA TYR A 29 12.17 -3.26 6.84
C TYR A 29 11.54 -4.64 7.04
N HIS A 30 11.66 -5.21 8.24
CA HIS A 30 11.19 -6.56 8.57
C HIS A 30 11.71 -7.65 7.61
N VAL A 31 13.04 -7.75 7.52
CA VAL A 31 13.67 -8.86 6.78
C VAL A 31 14.14 -9.91 7.79
N GLU A 32 13.54 -11.09 7.72
CA GLU A 32 13.87 -12.27 8.53
C GLU A 32 14.22 -13.44 7.60
N GLY A 33 15.21 -14.25 7.97
CA GLY A 33 15.54 -15.49 7.27
C GLY A 33 16.53 -15.35 6.10
N THR A 34 17.14 -14.17 5.92
CA THR A 34 18.18 -13.95 4.89
C THR A 34 19.38 -13.20 5.48
N PRO A 35 20.51 -13.88 5.79
CA PRO A 35 21.63 -13.31 6.54
C PRO A 35 22.21 -12.03 5.94
N ILE A 36 22.27 -11.94 4.60
CA ILE A 36 22.80 -10.77 3.89
C ILE A 36 21.89 -9.56 4.10
N LEU A 37 20.58 -9.73 4.00
CA LEU A 37 19.64 -8.62 4.15
C LEU A 37 19.49 -8.20 5.62
N GLU A 38 19.60 -9.14 6.57
CA GLU A 38 19.69 -8.84 8.00
C GLU A 38 20.95 -8.03 8.32
N TRP A 39 22.10 -8.43 7.77
CA TRP A 39 23.34 -7.66 7.89
C TRP A 39 23.20 -6.26 7.28
N MET A 40 22.60 -6.12 6.09
CA MET A 40 22.36 -4.82 5.47
C MET A 40 21.40 -3.96 6.32
N ASN A 41 20.32 -4.54 6.84
CA ASN A 41 19.38 -3.88 7.74
C ASN A 41 20.07 -3.39 9.03
N SER A 42 21.07 -4.12 9.55
CA SER A 42 21.88 -3.66 10.68
C SER A 42 22.63 -2.35 10.40
N LYS A 43 22.92 -2.05 9.11
CA LYS A 43 23.59 -0.82 8.69
C LYS A 43 22.65 0.35 8.44
N ARG A 44 21.33 0.14 8.55
CA ARG A 44 20.29 1.17 8.34
C ARG A 44 20.52 2.43 9.18
N ASN A 45 21.02 2.29 10.40
CA ASN A 45 21.27 3.44 11.29
C ASN A 45 22.35 4.40 10.74
N TYR A 46 23.31 3.92 9.93
CA TYR A 46 24.34 4.77 9.34
C TYR A 46 23.83 5.58 8.16
N VAL A 47 22.93 5.00 7.35
CA VAL A 47 22.37 5.67 6.17
C VAL A 47 21.16 6.55 6.49
N ARG A 48 20.48 6.29 7.63
CA ARG A 48 19.26 6.98 8.02
C ARG A 48 19.39 8.51 8.10
N PRO A 49 20.41 9.11 8.74
CA PRO A 49 20.53 10.58 8.76
C PRO A 49 20.68 11.17 7.36
N TYR A 50 21.53 10.57 6.52
CA TYR A 50 21.73 10.97 5.13
C TYR A 50 20.42 10.92 4.34
N ILE A 51 19.69 9.81 4.43
CA ILE A 51 18.41 9.64 3.73
C ILE A 51 17.38 10.65 4.23
N LEU A 52 17.24 10.85 5.55
CA LEU A 52 16.26 11.83 6.08
C LEU A 52 16.58 13.27 5.65
N ILE A 53 17.85 13.64 5.54
CA ILE A 53 18.27 14.97 5.08
C ILE A 53 18.04 15.13 3.57
N THR A 54 18.33 14.10 2.78
CA THR A 54 18.28 14.15 1.30
C THR A 54 16.93 13.75 0.71
N SER A 55 16.03 13.13 1.48
CA SER A 55 14.69 12.71 1.05
C SER A 55 13.70 13.86 1.06
N GLN A 56 14.03 14.95 0.37
CA GLN A 56 13.08 16.02 0.12
C GLN A 56 11.85 15.55 -0.68
N TRP A 57 11.96 14.43 -1.40
CA TRP A 57 10.83 13.76 -2.06
C TRP A 57 9.69 13.38 -1.11
N GLN A 58 9.99 13.10 0.17
CA GLN A 58 8.96 12.87 1.21
C GLN A 58 8.32 14.18 1.68
N ARG A 59 9.05 15.31 1.63
CA ARG A 59 8.53 16.64 1.94
C ARG A 59 7.65 17.21 0.84
N TRP A 60 7.82 16.77 -0.41
CA TRP A 60 7.15 17.35 -1.58
C TRP A 60 5.71 16.85 -1.81
N ASN A 61 5.12 16.08 -0.89
CA ASN A 61 3.81 15.43 -1.08
C ASN A 61 3.71 14.62 -2.40
N LEU A 62 4.83 14.33 -3.06
CA LEU A 62 4.87 13.78 -4.42
C LEU A 62 4.34 12.33 -4.49
N PHE A 63 4.24 11.66 -3.33
CA PHE A 63 3.76 10.29 -3.21
C PHE A 63 2.49 10.12 -2.35
N SER A 64 2.02 11.19 -1.69
CA SER A 64 0.67 11.26 -1.10
C SER A 64 0.45 12.62 -0.40
N PRO A 65 -0.63 13.36 -0.72
CA PRO A 65 -1.15 14.36 0.20
C PRO A 65 -1.66 13.61 1.44
N ASP A 66 -1.06 13.89 2.60
CA ASP A 66 -1.33 13.30 3.92
C ASP A 66 -1.12 11.75 4.03
N PRO A 67 0.14 11.27 4.05
CA PRO A 67 0.48 9.89 3.65
C PRO A 67 0.06 8.70 4.52
N LEU A 68 -0.17 8.81 5.82
CA LEU A 68 0.08 7.66 6.71
C LEU A 68 -0.97 7.34 7.77
N ARG A 69 -2.10 8.05 7.78
CA ARG A 69 -3.07 7.88 8.88
C ARG A 69 -4.28 7.05 8.53
N ARG A 70 -4.60 6.83 7.25
CA ARG A 70 -5.80 6.09 6.88
C ARG A 70 -5.48 4.65 6.53
N VAL A 71 -6.03 3.71 7.27
CA VAL A 71 -6.01 2.28 6.93
C VAL A 71 -7.30 1.98 6.19
N ILE A 72 -7.19 1.29 5.04
CA ILE A 72 -8.31 0.98 4.15
C ILE A 72 -8.32 -0.52 3.89
N GLU A 73 -9.52 -1.11 3.93
CA GLU A 73 -9.81 -2.46 3.48
C GLU A 73 -10.92 -2.40 2.43
N MET A 74 -10.81 -3.21 1.37
CA MET A 74 -11.89 -3.40 0.40
C MET A 74 -12.51 -4.78 0.60
N LYS A 75 -13.81 -4.81 0.81
CA LYS A 75 -14.60 -6.02 1.01
C LYS A 75 -15.41 -6.33 -0.24
N PHE A 76 -15.29 -7.56 -0.69
CA PHE A 76 -16.07 -8.13 -1.78
C PHE A 76 -17.07 -9.09 -1.18
N ASP A 77 -18.35 -8.78 -1.33
CA ASP A 77 -19.44 -9.62 -0.87
C ASP A 77 -20.17 -10.21 -2.07
N ARG A 78 -20.65 -11.44 -1.91
CA ARG A 78 -21.61 -12.05 -2.84
C ARG A 78 -22.98 -12.15 -2.18
N GLN A 79 -24.03 -11.99 -2.98
CA GLN A 79 -25.39 -12.26 -2.52
C GLN A 79 -25.63 -13.78 -2.49
N VAL A 80 -26.07 -14.31 -1.35
CA VAL A 80 -26.41 -15.74 -1.18
C VAL A 80 -27.93 -15.95 -1.13
N SER A 81 -28.67 -14.96 -0.63
CA SER A 81 -30.13 -14.89 -0.65
C SER A 81 -30.55 -13.42 -0.80
N ASP A 82 -31.84 -13.14 -0.98
CA ASP A 82 -32.35 -11.80 -1.27
C ASP A 82 -31.86 -10.71 -0.29
N GLU A 83 -31.62 -11.05 0.98
CA GLU A 83 -31.15 -10.10 1.99
C GLU A 83 -29.77 -10.43 2.57
N THR A 84 -29.21 -11.60 2.26
CA THR A 84 -27.96 -12.05 2.89
C THR A 84 -26.76 -11.87 1.96
N TRP A 85 -25.83 -11.02 2.41
CA TRP A 85 -24.53 -10.81 1.80
C TRP A 85 -23.45 -11.54 2.60
N VAL A 86 -22.59 -12.29 1.92
CA VAL A 86 -21.47 -12.98 2.55
C VAL A 86 -20.17 -12.43 1.97
N ASN A 87 -19.26 -12.02 2.86
CA ASN A 87 -17.92 -11.61 2.46
C ASN A 87 -17.16 -12.81 1.91
N ILE A 88 -16.70 -12.71 0.66
CA ILE A 88 -15.90 -13.77 0.03
C ILE A 88 -14.41 -13.43 0.02
N TYR A 89 -14.09 -12.15 0.06
CA TYR A 89 -12.72 -11.68 -0.01
C TYR A 89 -12.61 -10.30 0.65
N THR A 90 -11.52 -10.11 1.38
CA THR A 90 -11.12 -8.82 1.92
C THR A 90 -9.71 -8.52 1.43
N LEU A 91 -9.56 -7.42 0.70
CA LEU A 91 -8.29 -6.91 0.22
C LEU A 91 -7.71 -5.96 1.28
N ASN A 92 -6.62 -6.38 1.92
CA ASN A 92 -5.88 -5.63 2.93
C ASN A 92 -4.40 -6.02 2.95
N GLU A 93 -3.62 -5.44 3.86
CA GLU A 93 -2.17 -5.66 3.96
C GLU A 93 -1.77 -7.10 4.30
N LYS A 94 -2.70 -7.88 4.87
CA LYS A 94 -2.50 -9.26 5.29
C LYS A 94 -2.84 -10.26 4.18
N THR A 95 -3.83 -9.94 3.35
CA THR A 95 -4.26 -10.82 2.25
C THR A 95 -3.44 -10.64 0.97
N VAL A 96 -2.77 -9.49 0.80
CA VAL A 96 -1.92 -9.22 -0.36
C VAL A 96 -0.47 -9.63 -0.09
N GLY A 97 0.11 -10.42 -1.01
CA GLY A 97 1.53 -10.79 -0.98
C GLY A 97 2.44 -9.56 -1.01
N TRP A 98 3.56 -9.61 -0.28
CA TRP A 98 4.40 -8.42 -0.04
C TRP A 98 4.86 -7.72 -1.32
N TRP A 99 5.13 -8.48 -2.40
CA TRP A 99 5.55 -7.95 -3.71
C TRP A 99 4.40 -7.28 -4.49
N GLN A 100 3.14 -7.60 -4.18
CA GLN A 100 1.93 -7.04 -4.79
C GLN A 100 1.33 -5.88 -3.99
N ARG A 101 1.82 -5.61 -2.77
CA ARG A 101 1.24 -4.58 -1.90
C ARG A 101 1.19 -3.21 -2.56
N ALA A 102 2.28 -2.75 -3.15
CA ALA A 102 2.35 -1.44 -3.78
C ALA A 102 1.34 -1.24 -4.93
N PRO A 103 1.26 -2.15 -5.94
CA PRO A 103 0.26 -2.02 -6.98
C PRO A 103 -1.17 -2.16 -6.46
N GLU A 104 -1.45 -3.11 -5.55
CA GLU A 104 -2.80 -3.30 -5.00
C GLU A 104 -3.27 -2.10 -4.17
N LEU A 105 -2.41 -1.55 -3.29
CA LEU A 105 -2.73 -0.34 -2.53
C LEU A 105 -3.01 0.86 -3.43
N LYS A 106 -2.28 0.95 -4.55
CA LYS A 106 -2.50 2.02 -5.54
C LYS A 106 -3.83 1.85 -6.28
N ILE A 107 -4.20 0.61 -6.62
CA ILE A 107 -5.50 0.31 -7.23
C ILE A 107 -6.62 0.60 -6.24
N MET A 108 -6.50 0.16 -4.98
CA MET A 108 -7.46 0.49 -3.92
C MET A 108 -7.69 1.99 -3.80
N ARG A 109 -6.61 2.78 -3.76
CA ARG A 109 -6.73 4.23 -3.71
C ARG A 109 -7.47 4.80 -4.92
N ARG A 110 -7.15 4.33 -6.13
CA ARG A 110 -7.83 4.78 -7.36
C ARG A 110 -9.31 4.41 -7.37
N MET A 111 -9.68 3.26 -6.83
CA MET A 111 -11.08 2.87 -6.69
C MET A 111 -11.88 3.79 -5.76
N GLU A 112 -11.23 4.58 -4.89
CA GLU A 112 -11.91 5.57 -4.05
C GLU A 112 -12.15 6.91 -4.73
N ASP A 113 -11.44 7.21 -5.82
CA ASP A 113 -11.55 8.52 -6.47
C ASP A 113 -12.92 8.64 -7.16
N GLU A 114 -13.47 9.85 -7.15
CA GLU A 114 -14.74 10.16 -7.82
C GLU A 114 -14.65 9.81 -9.31
N ASN A 115 -15.67 9.13 -9.84
CA ASN A 115 -15.81 8.69 -11.24
C ASN A 115 -14.95 7.48 -11.69
N ASN A 116 -14.44 6.65 -10.77
CA ASN A 116 -13.71 5.41 -11.12
C ASN A 116 -14.57 4.13 -11.06
N GLU A 117 -15.89 4.24 -11.22
CA GLU A 117 -16.81 3.09 -11.29
C GLU A 117 -16.38 2.02 -12.31
N PRO A 118 -15.92 2.34 -13.54
CA PRO A 118 -15.45 1.32 -14.48
C PRO A 118 -14.24 0.52 -13.99
N LEU A 119 -13.38 1.14 -13.17
CA LEU A 119 -12.25 0.44 -12.55
C LEU A 119 -12.76 -0.52 -11.46
N GLN A 120 -13.72 -0.08 -10.65
CA GLN A 120 -14.35 -0.89 -9.62
C GLN A 120 -15.04 -2.11 -10.25
N GLU A 121 -15.84 -1.91 -11.30
CA GLU A 121 -16.51 -3.00 -12.03
C GLU A 121 -15.49 -3.99 -12.59
N ARG A 122 -14.47 -3.50 -13.29
CA ARG A 122 -13.44 -4.37 -13.87
C ARG A 122 -12.72 -5.19 -12.80
N TYR A 123 -12.46 -4.60 -11.63
CA TYR A 123 -11.81 -5.30 -10.52
C TYR A 123 -12.74 -6.38 -9.92
N VAL A 124 -14.03 -6.08 -9.75
CA VAL A 124 -15.03 -7.07 -9.31
C VAL A 124 -15.17 -8.21 -10.33
N HIS A 125 -15.20 -7.90 -11.63
CA HIS A 125 -15.27 -8.90 -12.70
C HIS A 125 -14.03 -9.79 -12.73
N ASP A 126 -12.84 -9.21 -12.56
CA ASP A 126 -11.61 -9.99 -12.47
C ASP A 126 -11.61 -10.91 -11.24
N LEU A 127 -12.13 -10.43 -10.11
CA LEU A 127 -12.33 -11.26 -8.93
C LEU A 127 -13.32 -12.41 -9.20
N CYS A 128 -14.46 -12.14 -9.87
CA CYS A 128 -15.41 -13.19 -10.26
C CYS A 128 -14.73 -14.28 -11.08
N ARG A 129 -13.92 -13.89 -12.08
CA ARG A 129 -13.20 -14.82 -12.94
C ARG A 129 -12.14 -15.60 -12.19
N THR A 130 -11.28 -14.93 -11.43
CA THR A 130 -10.15 -15.56 -10.71
C THR A 130 -10.61 -16.48 -9.59
N ARG A 131 -11.79 -16.23 -9.00
CA ARG A 131 -12.38 -17.05 -7.93
C ARG A 131 -13.43 -18.04 -8.43
N GLY A 132 -13.70 -18.10 -9.74
CA GLY A 132 -14.70 -19.00 -10.31
C GLY A 132 -16.12 -18.74 -9.80
N ILE A 133 -16.47 -17.47 -9.56
CA ILE A 133 -17.82 -17.09 -9.14
C ILE A 133 -18.77 -17.24 -10.33
N PRO A 134 -19.93 -17.92 -10.17
CA PRO A 134 -20.88 -18.10 -11.26
C PRO A 134 -21.34 -16.78 -11.88
N ALA A 135 -21.50 -16.78 -13.20
CA ALA A 135 -22.10 -15.66 -13.92
C ALA A 135 -23.52 -15.37 -13.38
N GLY A 136 -23.93 -14.11 -13.37
CA GLY A 136 -25.23 -13.71 -12.80
C GLY A 136 -25.23 -13.55 -11.28
N THR A 137 -24.14 -13.91 -10.58
CA THR A 137 -24.03 -13.66 -9.13
C THR A 137 -23.95 -12.17 -8.85
N ARG A 138 -24.81 -11.65 -7.98
CA ARG A 138 -24.73 -10.26 -7.53
C ARG A 138 -23.55 -10.07 -6.57
N MET A 139 -22.76 -9.06 -6.85
CA MET A 139 -21.55 -8.69 -6.15
C MET A 139 -21.66 -7.29 -5.61
N ARG A 140 -21.08 -7.07 -4.43
CA ARG A 140 -20.98 -5.75 -3.82
C ARG A 140 -19.55 -5.49 -3.38
N LEU A 141 -19.04 -4.33 -3.76
CA LEU A 141 -17.77 -3.78 -3.29
C LEU A 141 -18.06 -2.75 -2.20
N ARG A 142 -17.46 -2.97 -1.02
CA ARG A 142 -17.50 -2.02 0.10
C ARG A 142 -16.09 -1.62 0.48
N LYS A 143 -15.95 -0.38 0.90
CA LYS A 143 -14.72 0.16 1.50
C LYS A 143 -14.95 0.30 3.00
N ARG A 144 -13.99 -0.19 3.79
CA ARG A 144 -13.93 0.03 5.23
C ARG A 144 -12.64 0.75 5.56
N TRP A 145 -12.68 1.77 6.41
CA TRP A 145 -11.47 2.53 6.76
C TRP A 145 -11.53 3.10 8.17
N PHE A 146 -10.37 3.35 8.76
CA PHE A 146 -10.22 4.16 9.97
C PHE A 146 -9.05 5.12 9.82
N ILE A 147 -9.00 6.14 10.68
CA ILE A 147 -7.91 7.10 10.72
C ILE A 147 -7.17 6.93 12.05
N ILE A 148 -5.87 6.61 11.97
CA ILE A 148 -4.95 6.58 13.10
C ILE A 148 -4.91 8.00 13.70
N PRO A 149 -5.23 8.14 15.00
CA PRO A 149 -5.32 9.44 15.64
C PRO A 149 -3.96 10.13 15.67
N LYS A 150 -3.96 11.45 15.42
CA LYS A 150 -2.79 12.30 15.62
C LYS A 150 -2.79 12.78 17.07
N ASN A 151 -2.15 12.01 17.93
CA ASN A 151 -1.95 12.42 19.32
C ASN A 151 -0.95 13.58 19.39
N GLU A 152 -1.21 14.57 20.25
CA GLU A 152 -0.28 15.68 20.51
C GLU A 152 1.00 15.21 21.21
N VAL A 153 0.87 14.16 22.02
CA VAL A 153 1.96 13.50 22.75
C VAL A 153 2.16 12.08 22.24
N THR A 154 3.39 11.58 22.33
CA THR A 154 3.70 10.19 22.00
C THR A 154 3.00 9.27 23.01
N GLN A 155 2.11 8.40 22.51
CA GLN A 155 1.39 7.45 23.35
C GLN A 155 2.26 6.23 23.69
N SER A 156 2.00 5.64 24.86
CA SER A 156 2.67 4.43 25.31
C SER A 156 2.22 3.20 24.52
N THR A 157 3.02 2.13 24.55
CA THR A 157 2.64 0.83 23.95
C THR A 157 1.35 0.28 24.54
N ALA A 158 1.13 0.45 25.85
CA ALA A 158 -0.09 0.01 26.52
C ALA A 158 -1.34 0.71 25.97
N TRP A 159 -1.24 2.02 25.67
CA TRP A 159 -2.32 2.75 25.04
C TRP A 159 -2.62 2.22 23.64
N TRP A 160 -1.60 1.99 22.81
CA TRP A 160 -1.78 1.44 21.46
C TRP A 160 -2.39 0.03 21.44
N ASN A 161 -2.06 -0.80 22.43
CA ASN A 161 -2.64 -2.14 22.56
C ASN A 161 -4.11 -2.10 23.00
N ALA A 162 -4.51 -1.09 23.78
CA ALA A 162 -5.89 -0.90 24.23
C ALA A 162 -6.73 -0.05 23.28
N TRP A 163 -6.10 0.61 22.31
CA TRP A 163 -6.78 1.48 21.36
C TRP A 163 -7.56 0.65 20.34
N GLU A 164 -8.85 0.95 20.22
CA GLU A 164 -9.72 0.36 19.20
C GLU A 164 -9.95 1.34 18.03
N PRO A 165 -9.79 0.87 16.78
CA PRO A 165 -10.03 1.69 15.60
C PRO A 165 -11.53 1.98 15.38
N ASP A 166 -11.86 3.26 15.18
CA ASP A 166 -13.19 3.72 14.72
C ASP A 166 -13.34 3.42 13.22
N TRP A 167 -13.87 2.24 12.92
CA TRP A 167 -14.07 1.80 11.55
C TRP A 167 -15.33 2.41 10.93
N ARG A 168 -15.16 3.05 9.79
CA ARG A 168 -16.23 3.53 8.91
C ARG A 168 -16.36 2.61 7.71
N GLU A 169 -17.56 2.51 7.16
CA GLU A 169 -17.84 1.67 6.01
C GLU A 169 -18.73 2.42 4.99
N MET A 170 -18.50 2.15 3.72
CA MET A 170 -19.23 2.73 2.60
C MET A 170 -19.33 1.70 1.48
N GLU A 171 -20.49 1.63 0.83
CA GLU A 171 -20.67 0.87 -0.40
C GLU A 171 -20.13 1.69 -1.58
N LEU A 172 -19.30 1.06 -2.41
CA LEU A 172 -18.72 1.71 -3.60
C LEU A 172 -19.47 1.31 -4.87
N LEU A 173 -19.81 0.03 -5.00
CA LEU A 173 -20.40 -0.53 -6.22
C LEU A 173 -21.26 -1.75 -5.89
N GLN A 174 -22.38 -1.88 -6.61
CA GLN A 174 -23.08 -3.15 -6.79
C GLN A 174 -23.10 -3.50 -8.27
N THR A 175 -22.71 -4.73 -8.60
CA THR A 175 -22.69 -5.22 -9.98
C THR A 175 -22.98 -6.72 -10.03
N THR A 176 -23.01 -7.30 -11.23
CA THR A 176 -23.26 -8.73 -11.43
C THR A 176 -22.08 -9.36 -12.16
N CYS A 177 -21.65 -10.55 -11.74
CA CYS A 177 -20.55 -11.24 -12.43
C CYS A 177 -20.90 -11.48 -13.91
N PRO A 178 -20.01 -11.14 -14.85
CA PRO A 178 -20.26 -11.28 -16.28
C PRO A 178 -20.29 -12.76 -16.69
N SER A 179 -20.93 -13.06 -17.82
CA SER A 179 -20.75 -14.35 -18.47
C SER A 179 -19.29 -14.50 -18.88
N ILE A 180 -18.66 -15.61 -18.46
CA ILE A 180 -17.29 -15.93 -18.86
C ILE A 180 -17.31 -16.17 -20.38
N PRO A 181 -16.51 -15.44 -21.18
CA PRO A 181 -16.37 -15.73 -22.61
C PRO A 181 -15.67 -17.07 -22.86
#